data_AF-A0A940GQV4-F1
#
_entry.id   AF-A0A940GQV4-F1
#
_cell.length_a   1.000
_cell.length_b   1.000
_cell.length_c   1.000
_cell.angle_alpha   90.00
_cell.angle_beta   90.00
_cell.angle_gamma   90.00
#
_symmetry.space_group_name_H-M   'P 1'
#
loop_
_entity.id
_entity.type
_entity.pdbx_description
1 polymer ?
#
loop_
_entity_poly.entity_id
_entity_poly.type
_entity_poly.pdbx_seq_one_letter_code
_entity_poly.pdbx_strand_id
1 'polypeptide(L)'
;MADQIGTNFAAIGHDKAVFSTADHIWKFWDPRMKAAIFADDRSLLNPIAREAIEILAQGIRPTPPPADSQFNKVNEVGHSDAG
;
A
#
# COMPACT_ATOMS: atom_id res chain seq x y z
N MET A 1 8.24 -7.29 -2.83
CA MET A 1 6.88 -7.47 -2.24
C MET A 1 6.30 -6.14 -1.78
N ALA A 2 7.01 -5.36 -0.95
CA ALA A 2 6.54 -4.05 -0.50
C ALA A 2 6.15 -3.11 -1.66
N ASP A 3 6.94 -3.09 -2.74
CA ASP A 3 6.63 -2.26 -3.92
C ASP A 3 5.29 -2.60 -4.56
N GLN A 4 4.98 -3.89 -4.72
CA GLN A 4 3.71 -4.33 -5.32
C GLN A 4 2.50 -3.95 -4.44
N ILE A 5 2.66 -4.00 -3.12
CA ILE A 5 1.64 -3.53 -2.17
C ILE A 5 1.43 -2.01 -2.35
N GLY A 6 2.52 -1.24 -2.42
CA GLY A 6 2.47 0.20 -2.68
C GLY A 6 1.80 0.54 -4.01
N THR A 7 2.17 -0.15 -5.09
CA THR A 7 1.56 0.03 -6.42
C THR A 7 0.08 -0.30 -6.43
N ASN A 8 -0.35 -1.34 -5.71
CA ASN A 8 -1.77 -1.70 -5.61
C ASN A 8 -2.59 -0.55 -4.99
N PHE A 9 -2.07 0.07 -3.92
CA PHE A 9 -2.74 1.19 -3.27
C PHE A 9 -2.55 2.54 -3.96
N ALA A 10 -1.71 2.65 -5.01
CA ALA A 10 -1.51 3.93 -5.71
C ALA A 10 -2.84 4.52 -6.25
N ALA A 11 -3.83 3.68 -6.56
CA ALA A 11 -5.15 4.10 -7.05
C ALA A 11 -5.98 4.92 -6.04
N ILE A 12 -5.71 4.80 -4.73
CA ILE A 12 -6.44 5.57 -3.69
C ILE A 12 -5.77 6.90 -3.34
N GLY A 13 -4.72 7.29 -4.08
CA GLY A 13 -3.94 8.51 -3.87
C GLY A 13 -2.75 8.30 -2.94
N HIS A 14 -1.67 9.06 -3.17
CA HIS A 14 -0.35 8.85 -2.54
C HIS A 14 -0.40 8.72 -1.02
N ASP A 15 -0.95 9.72 -0.32
CA ASP A 15 -0.99 9.71 1.15
C ASP A 15 -1.77 8.50 1.71
N LYS A 16 -2.94 8.22 1.14
CA LYS A 16 -3.75 7.07 1.55
C LYS A 16 -3.06 5.76 1.22
N ALA A 17 -2.32 5.70 0.12
CA ALA A 17 -1.55 4.53 -0.29
C ALA A 17 -0.44 4.25 0.72
N VAL A 18 0.33 5.27 1.12
CA VAL A 18 1.39 5.17 2.11
C VAL A 18 0.86 4.60 3.44
N PHE A 19 -0.22 5.16 3.97
CA PHE A 19 -0.82 4.66 5.22
C PHE A 19 -1.38 3.23 5.08
N SER A 20 -2.00 2.91 3.95
CA SER A 20 -2.58 1.58 3.72
C SER A 20 -1.48 0.51 3.53
N THR A 21 -0.39 0.85 2.85
CA THR A 21 0.78 -0.02 2.71
C THR A 21 1.44 -0.26 4.06
N ALA A 22 1.60 0.77 4.89
CA ALA A 22 2.18 0.64 6.23
C ALA A 22 1.31 -0.28 7.11
N ASP A 23 -0.02 -0.07 7.12
CA ASP A 23 -0.95 -0.93 7.88
C ASP A 23 -0.90 -2.38 7.41
N HIS A 24 -0.86 -2.62 6.09
CA HIS A 24 -0.76 -3.95 5.52
C HIS A 24 0.53 -4.67 5.95
N ILE A 25 1.67 -3.99 5.84
CA ILE A 25 2.96 -4.55 6.29
C ILE A 25 2.91 -4.85 7.79
N TRP A 26 2.36 -3.93 8.60
CA TRP A 26 2.27 -4.14 10.05
C TRP A 26 1.43 -5.37 10.42
N LYS A 27 0.26 -5.54 9.78
CA LYS A 27 -0.71 -6.61 10.05
C LYS A 27 -0.28 -7.98 9.53
N PHE A 28 0.25 -8.02 8.30
CA PHE A 28 0.43 -9.29 7.58
C PHE A 28 1.87 -9.79 7.57
N TRP A 29 2.86 -8.93 7.80
CA TRP A 29 4.26 -9.39 7.86
C TRP A 29 4.61 -9.85 9.27
N ASP A 30 5.36 -10.93 9.35
CA ASP A 30 5.93 -11.42 10.59
C ASP A 30 7.11 -10.54 11.05
N PRO A 31 7.51 -10.64 12.34
CA PRO A 31 8.60 -9.82 12.88
C PRO A 31 9.92 -9.95 12.12
N ARG A 32 10.23 -11.11 11.53
CA ARG A 32 11.50 -11.30 10.80
C ARG A 32 11.47 -10.59 9.45
N MET A 33 10.36 -10.67 8.71
CA MET A 33 10.20 -9.89 7.47
C MET A 33 10.30 -8.39 7.72
N LYS A 34 9.67 -7.89 8.79
CA LYS A 34 9.79 -6.48 9.20
C LYS A 34 11.23 -6.11 9.53
N ALA A 35 11.94 -6.92 10.31
CA ALA A 35 13.36 -6.68 10.60
C ALA A 35 14.24 -6.68 9.35
N ALA A 36 13.97 -7.58 8.39
CA ALA A 36 14.71 -7.65 7.14
C ALA A 36 14.55 -6.36 6.30
N ILE A 37 13.33 -5.88 6.09
CA ILE A 37 13.10 -4.67 5.28
C ILE A 37 13.63 -3.39 5.94
N PHE A 38 13.72 -3.35 7.28
CA PHE A 38 14.36 -2.24 7.98
C PHE A 38 15.88 -2.24 7.83
N ALA A 39 16.50 -3.43 7.68
CA ALA A 39 17.93 -3.59 7.49
C ALA A 39 18.35 -3.49 6.01
N ASP A 40 17.41 -3.65 5.07
CA ASP A 40 17.65 -3.61 3.63
C ASP A 40 17.78 -2.16 3.10
N ASP A 41 18.27 -2.04 1.87
CA ASP A 41 18.38 -0.76 1.17
C ASP A 41 17.01 -0.28 0.66
N ARG A 42 16.41 0.61 1.45
CA ARG A 42 15.10 1.21 1.18
C ARG A 42 15.11 2.24 0.05
N SER A 43 16.27 2.65 -0.45
CA SER A 43 16.36 3.59 -1.57
C SER A 43 15.88 3.00 -2.90
N LEU A 44 15.88 1.67 -3.01
CA LEU A 44 15.39 0.94 -4.18
C LEU A 44 13.87 0.73 -4.17
N LEU A 45 13.20 1.02 -3.05
CA LEU A 45 11.75 0.92 -2.93
C LEU A 45 11.07 2.08 -3.66
N ASN A 46 9.85 1.82 -4.14
CA ASN A 46 9.03 2.90 -4.67
C ASN A 46 8.68 3.93 -3.56
N PRO A 47 8.32 5.18 -3.93
CA PRO A 47 8.06 6.24 -2.95
C PRO A 47 7.02 5.85 -1.89
N ILE A 48 5.96 5.16 -2.29
CA ILE A 48 4.87 4.73 -1.39
C ILE A 48 5.38 3.73 -0.34
N ALA A 49 6.11 2.70 -0.77
CA ALA A 49 6.64 1.67 0.10
C ALA A 49 7.75 2.22 1.00
N ARG A 50 8.63 3.08 0.47
CA ARG A 50 9.65 3.77 1.27
C ARG A 50 9.04 4.57 2.40
N GLU A 51 8.07 5.44 2.11
CA GLU A 51 7.39 6.26 3.10
C GLU A 51 6.59 5.41 4.11
N ALA A 52 5.96 4.33 3.65
CA ALA A 52 5.25 3.40 4.53
C ALA A 52 6.20 2.75 5.56
N ILE A 53 7.38 2.34 5.12
CA ILE A 53 8.41 1.78 6.01
C ILE A 53 8.96 2.86 6.97
N GLU A 54 9.10 4.11 6.52
CA GLU A 54 9.49 5.23 7.38
C GLU A 54 8.48 5.49 8.51
N ILE A 55 7.17 5.43 8.22
CA ILE A 55 6.11 5.53 9.25
C ILE A 55 6.26 4.41 10.29
N LEU A 56 6.46 3.18 9.85
CA LEU A 56 6.64 2.04 10.75
C LEU A 56 7.92 2.15 11.58
N ALA A 57 9.00 2.70 11.00
CA ALA A 57 10.26 2.94 11.70
C ALA A 57 10.13 4.00 12.80
N GLN A 58 9.21 4.96 12.66
CA GLN A 58 8.89 5.95 13.70
C GLN A 58 8.05 5.35 14.84
N GLY A 59 7.66 4.07 14.77
CA GLY A 59 6.79 3.43 15.76
C GLY A 59 5.34 3.90 15.67
N ILE A 60 4.98 4.64 14.62
CA ILE A 60 3.60 5.06 14.38
C ILE A 60 2.83 3.84 13.91
N ARG A 61 1.84 3.41 14.71
CA ARG A 61 0.90 2.39 14.26
C ARG A 61 -0.02 3.02 13.22
N PRO A 62 0.03 2.58 11.94
CA PRO A 62 -0.84 3.12 10.93
C PRO A 62 -2.26 2.63 11.21
N THR A 63 -3.20 3.55 11.41
CA THR A 63 -4.62 3.25 11.25
C THR A 63 -4.98 3.57 9.81
N PRO A 64 -5.45 2.57 9.03
CA PRO A 64 -5.91 2.87 7.69
C PRO A 64 -7.09 3.85 7.78
N PRO A 65 -7.22 4.78 6.82
CA PRO A 65 -8.43 5.60 6.73
C PRO A 65 -9.66 4.69 6.69
N PRO A 66 -10.81 5.11 7.25
CA PRO A 66 -12.03 4.30 7.24
C PRO A 66 -12.30 3.80 5.82
N ALA A 67 -12.67 2.52 5.72
CA ALA A 67 -12.72 1.71 4.51
C ALA A 67 -13.84 2.12 3.52
N ASP A 68 -14.11 3.41 3.35
CA ASP A 68 -15.14 3.94 2.45
C ASP A 68 -14.75 3.93 0.96
N SER A 69 -13.69 3.21 0.58
CA SER A 69 -13.23 3.18 -0.82
C SER A 69 -13.12 1.76 -1.36
N GLN A 70 -14.28 1.21 -1.72
CA GLN A 70 -14.59 0.69 -3.06
C GLN A 70 -13.38 0.21 -3.90
N PHE A 71 -12.63 -0.78 -3.41
CA PHE A 71 -11.56 -1.43 -4.19
C PHE A 71 -12.09 -2.43 -5.23
N ASN A 72 -13.41 -2.63 -5.30
CA ASN A 72 -14.06 -3.54 -6.24
C ASN A 72 -15.36 -2.96 -6.83
N LYS A 73 -15.24 -1.96 -7.69
CA LYS A 73 -16.18 -1.74 -8.80
C LYS A 73 -15.38 -1.71 -10.09
N VAL A 74 -15.03 -2.90 -10.58
CA VAL A 74 -14.52 -3.06 -11.94
C VAL A 74 -15.66 -2.66 -12.89
N ASN A 75 -15.45 -1.59 -13.65
CA ASN A 75 -16.32 -1.17 -14.74
C ASN A 75 -16.15 -2.16 -15.91
N GLU A 76 -17.19 -2.93 -16.24
CA GLU A 76 -17.40 -3.40 -17.60
C GLU A 76 -18.56 -2.60 -18.20
N VAL A 77 -18.22 -1.41 -18.70
CA VAL A 77 -18.99 -0.75 -19.75
C VAL A 77 -18.72 -1.56 -21.02
N GLY A 78 -19.64 -2.48 -21.33
CA GLY A 78 -19.78 -3.05 -22.66
C GLY A 78 -20.45 -2.02 -23.56
N HIS A 79 -19.65 -1.19 -24.23
CA HIS A 79 -20.09 -0.56 -25.46
C HIS A 79 -20.36 -1.67 -26.48
N SER A 80 -21.60 -1.79 -26.94
CA SER A 80 -21.92 -2.41 -28.23
C SER A 80 -23.10 -1.66 -28.82
N ASP A 81 -22.74 -0.75 -29.72
CA ASP A 81 -23.61 -0.10 -30.70
C ASP A 81 -23.83 -1.07 -31.87
N ALA A 82 -25.10 -1.34 -32.21
CA ALA A 82 -25.50 -1.87 -33.51
C ALA A 82 -27.04 -1.80 -33.68
N GLY A 83 -27.47 -0.81 -34.47
CA GLY A 83 -28.37 -0.98 -35.64
C GLY A 83 -29.80 -1.43 -35.41
#